data_AF-A0A1M5KDM0-F1
#
_entry.id   AF-A0A1M5KDM0-F1
#
_cell.length_a   1.000
_cell.length_b   1.000
_cell.length_c   1.000
_cell.angle_alpha   90.00
_cell.angle_beta   90.00
_cell.angle_gamma   90.00
#
_symmetry.space_group_name_H-M   'P 1'
#
loop_
_entity.id
_entity.type
_entity.pdbx_description
1 polymer ?
#
loop_
_entity_poly.entity_id
_entity_poly.type
_entity_poly.pdbx_seq_one_letter_code
_entity_poly.pdbx_strand_id
1 'polypeptide(L)'
;MKRQIILLLLLLLLLICTGFQLQAQGSIEKITLKGTVYTVTRKIPTDMKVVFGTYIYEWGKETEKPIVELNENGTGLFQPHMVNPIPIKFWFDCDEKGIVRKQEGINGRYAVTLLVQYGESSNGNYATGSYDLMGVTVVSDENYAVIYGERFKKLH
;
A
#
# COMPACT_ATOMS: atom_id res chain seq x y z
N MET A 1 53.50 -20.62 -2.85
CA MET A 1 52.73 -20.05 -3.98
C MET A 1 51.31 -20.61 -4.11
N LYS A 2 51.09 -21.92 -4.32
CA LYS A 2 49.73 -22.47 -4.58
C LYS A 2 48.67 -22.13 -3.52
N ARG A 3 49.00 -22.14 -2.22
CA ARG A 3 48.06 -21.78 -1.14
C ARG A 3 47.64 -20.30 -1.13
N GLN A 4 48.53 -19.38 -1.51
CA GLN A 4 48.20 -17.95 -1.56
C GLN A 4 47.29 -17.62 -2.75
N ILE A 5 47.46 -18.32 -3.88
CA ILE A 5 46.59 -18.18 -5.06
C ILE A 5 45.17 -18.68 -4.75
N ILE A 6 45.04 -19.78 -4.01
CA ILE A 6 43.73 -20.32 -3.58
C ILE A 6 43.02 -19.36 -2.62
N LEU A 7 43.75 -18.76 -1.67
CA LEU A 7 43.18 -17.80 -0.72
C LEU A 7 42.71 -16.51 -1.42
N LEU A 8 43.48 -16.02 -2.40
CA LEU A 8 43.14 -14.84 -3.20
C LEU A 8 41.90 -15.07 -4.08
N LEU A 9 41.77 -16.27 -4.67
CA LEU A 9 40.60 -16.68 -5.44
C LEU A 9 39.32 -16.80 -4.57
N LEU A 10 39.44 -17.34 -3.35
CA LEU A 10 38.35 -17.39 -2.39
C LEU A 10 37.90 -16.00 -1.93
N LEU A 11 38.84 -15.07 -1.70
CA LEU A 11 38.53 -13.69 -1.34
C LEU A 11 37.82 -12.93 -2.48
N LEU A 12 38.25 -13.17 -3.73
CA LEU A 12 37.61 -12.59 -4.91
C LEU A 12 36.18 -13.13 -5.09
N LEU A 13 35.96 -14.42 -4.84
CA LEU A 13 34.63 -15.04 -4.92
C LEU A 13 33.66 -14.46 -3.87
N LEU A 14 34.13 -14.20 -2.65
CA LEU A 14 33.35 -13.58 -1.58
C LEU A 14 32.97 -12.12 -1.87
N LEU A 15 33.83 -11.36 -2.55
CA LEU A 15 33.56 -9.98 -2.98
C LEU A 15 32.52 -9.87 -4.11
N ILE A 16 32.39 -10.91 -4.95
CA ILE A 16 31.40 -10.92 -6.04
C ILE A 16 29.99 -11.22 -5.50
N CYS A 17 29.86 -11.94 -4.37
CA CYS A 17 28.56 -12.28 -3.79
C CYS A 17 27.86 -11.11 -3.07
N THR A 18 28.55 -10.02 -2.74
CA THR A 18 27.94 -8.85 -2.05
C THR A 18 27.39 -7.79 -3.00
N GLY A 19 27.53 -7.96 -4.33
CA GLY A 19 27.24 -6.92 -5.32
C GLY A 19 25.79 -6.78 -5.80
N PHE A 20 24.88 -7.69 -5.44
CA PHE A 20 23.53 -7.71 -6.01
C PHE A 20 22.44 -7.69 -4.94
N GLN A 21 22.47 -6.67 -4.08
CA GLN A 21 21.23 -6.14 -3.51
C GLN A 21 20.78 -4.92 -4.32
N LEU A 22 20.55 -5.12 -5.62
CA LEU A 22 19.57 -4.30 -6.32
C LEU A 22 18.24 -4.57 -5.62
N GLN A 23 17.95 -3.77 -4.60
CA GLN A 23 16.59 -3.66 -4.12
C GLN A 23 15.75 -3.36 -5.36
N ALA A 24 14.82 -4.26 -5.69
CA ALA A 24 13.67 -3.91 -6.48
C ALA A 24 12.96 -2.78 -5.73
N GLN A 25 13.43 -1.54 -5.93
CA GLN A 25 12.70 -0.35 -5.57
C GLN A 25 11.40 -0.48 -6.36
N GLY A 26 10.30 -0.81 -5.66
CA GLY A 26 8.97 -0.73 -6.27
C GLY A 26 8.89 0.61 -7.00
N SER A 27 8.56 0.56 -8.28
CA SER A 27 8.66 1.71 -9.18
C SER A 27 7.90 2.90 -8.59
N ILE A 28 8.58 4.03 -8.47
CA ILE A 28 7.92 5.32 -8.26
C ILE A 28 7.21 5.64 -9.58
N GLU A 29 5.91 5.92 -9.51
CA GLU A 29 5.06 6.20 -10.66
C GLU A 29 4.49 7.63 -10.53
N LYS A 30 4.18 8.26 -11.66
CA LYS A 30 3.45 9.53 -11.70
C LYS A 30 2.11 9.31 -12.36
N ILE A 31 1.03 9.59 -11.64
CA ILE A 31 -0.34 9.40 -12.12
C ILE A 31 -1.08 10.73 -12.05
N THR A 32 -1.72 11.12 -13.16
CA THR A 32 -2.53 12.34 -13.22
C THR A 32 -3.97 12.04 -12.84
N LEU A 33 -4.46 12.66 -11.77
CA LEU A 33 -5.85 12.61 -11.33
C LEU A 33 -6.43 14.02 -11.31
N LYS A 34 -7.47 14.27 -12.10
CA LYS A 34 -8.19 15.55 -12.16
C LYS A 34 -7.26 16.76 -12.32
N GLY A 35 -6.23 16.64 -13.16
CA GLY A 35 -5.25 17.70 -13.42
C GLY A 35 -4.11 17.82 -12.40
N THR A 36 -4.14 17.04 -11.31
CA THR A 36 -3.05 16.98 -10.33
C THR A 36 -2.18 15.75 -10.59
N VAL A 37 -0.85 15.93 -10.60
CA VAL A 37 0.11 14.82 -10.73
C VAL A 37 0.46 14.31 -9.33
N TYR A 38 0.17 13.04 -9.08
CA TYR A 38 0.55 12.32 -7.86
C TYR A 38 1.80 11.50 -8.12
N THR A 39 2.79 11.63 -7.24
CA THR A 39 3.95 10.73 -7.18
C THR A 39 3.60 9.60 -6.22
N VAL A 40 3.63 8.36 -6.69
CA VAL A 40 3.11 7.21 -5.95
C VAL A 40 4.07 6.02 -5.97
N THR A 41 3.94 5.12 -4.99
CA THR A 41 4.75 3.90 -4.91
C THR A 41 3.93 2.71 -4.41
N ARG A 42 4.36 1.50 -4.78
CA ARG A 42 3.93 0.24 -4.13
C ARG A 42 4.95 -0.28 -3.10
N LYS A 43 6.08 0.40 -2.91
CA LYS A 43 7.10 0.02 -1.94
C LYS A 43 6.69 0.55 -0.56
N ILE A 44 6.17 -0.34 0.28
CA ILE A 44 5.66 0.04 1.60
C ILE A 44 6.64 -0.33 2.71
N PRO A 45 7.07 0.64 3.53
CA PRO A 45 7.89 0.37 4.72
C PRO A 45 7.23 -0.63 5.65
N THR A 46 8.03 -1.46 6.33
CA THR A 46 7.54 -2.53 7.22
C THR A 46 6.60 -2.01 8.30
N ASP A 47 6.89 -0.84 8.89
CA ASP A 47 6.07 -0.19 9.92
C ASP A 47 4.69 0.25 9.40
N MET A 48 4.56 0.48 8.10
CA MET A 48 3.29 0.89 7.49
C MET A 48 2.47 -0.28 6.95
N LYS A 49 2.99 -1.52 6.96
CA LYS A 49 2.24 -2.70 6.49
C LYS A 49 0.96 -2.98 7.28
N VAL A 50 0.82 -2.39 8.46
CA VAL A 50 -0.40 -2.44 9.28
C VAL A 50 -1.64 -1.91 8.56
N VAL A 51 -1.50 -1.19 7.45
CA VAL A 51 -2.62 -0.73 6.61
C VAL A 51 -3.24 -1.85 5.75
N PHE A 52 -2.54 -2.96 5.52
CA PHE A 52 -3.05 -4.05 4.70
C PHE A 52 -4.07 -4.92 5.45
N GLY A 53 -4.94 -5.59 4.70
CA GLY A 53 -6.00 -6.46 5.19
C GLY A 53 -7.41 -5.96 4.86
N THR A 54 -8.39 -6.55 5.52
CA THR A 54 -9.82 -6.31 5.26
C THR A 54 -10.40 -5.33 6.29
N TYR A 55 -11.02 -4.27 5.79
CA TYR A 55 -11.77 -3.28 6.55
C TYR A 55 -13.25 -3.54 6.37
N ILE A 56 -13.95 -3.74 7.48
CA ILE A 56 -15.37 -4.09 7.52
C ILE A 56 -16.22 -2.90 7.94
N TYR A 57 -17.36 -2.71 7.27
CA TYR A 57 -18.32 -1.66 7.62
C TYR A 57 -18.92 -1.90 9.01
N GLU A 58 -18.96 -0.83 9.84
CA GLU A 58 -19.53 -0.84 11.19
C GLU A 58 -19.13 -2.07 12.01
N TRP A 59 -17.83 -2.19 12.28
CA TRP A 59 -17.23 -3.30 13.02
C TRP A 59 -18.05 -3.68 14.27
N GLY A 60 -18.50 -4.94 14.30
CA GLY A 60 -19.37 -5.48 15.34
C GLY A 60 -20.83 -5.68 14.91
N LYS A 61 -21.18 -5.37 13.64
CA LYS A 61 -22.52 -5.63 13.07
C LYS A 61 -22.55 -6.81 12.09
N GLU A 62 -23.71 -7.43 11.99
CA GLU A 62 -23.93 -8.75 11.35
C GLU A 62 -23.61 -8.82 9.86
N THR A 63 -23.69 -7.72 9.11
CA THR A 63 -23.63 -7.80 7.65
C THR A 63 -22.23 -7.68 7.06
N GLU A 64 -21.21 -7.26 7.85
CA GLU A 64 -19.78 -7.07 7.52
C GLU A 64 -19.45 -6.45 6.14
N LYS A 65 -20.46 -5.92 5.45
CA LYS A 65 -20.43 -5.30 4.13
C LYS A 65 -21.00 -3.89 4.26
N PRO A 66 -20.50 -2.91 3.50
CA PRO A 66 -19.41 -3.03 2.51
C PRO A 66 -18.01 -3.30 3.09
N ILE A 67 -17.14 -3.92 2.29
CA ILE A 67 -15.73 -4.14 2.63
C ILE A 67 -14.78 -3.26 1.80
N VAL A 68 -13.59 -3.03 2.34
CA VAL A 68 -12.38 -2.69 1.58
C VAL A 68 -11.32 -3.73 1.90
N GLU A 69 -10.68 -4.30 0.90
CA GLU A 69 -9.54 -5.20 1.06
C GLU A 69 -8.31 -4.59 0.41
N LEU A 70 -7.20 -4.53 1.14
CA LEU A 70 -5.92 -4.02 0.65
C LEU A 70 -4.85 -5.12 0.78
N ASN A 71 -4.38 -5.68 -0.34
CA ASN A 71 -3.33 -6.69 -0.36
C ASN A 71 -1.93 -6.07 -0.55
N GLU A 72 -0.90 -6.75 -0.04
CA GLU A 72 0.48 -6.25 -0.09
C GLU A 72 1.02 -6.03 -1.51
N ASN A 73 0.46 -6.72 -2.50
CA ASN A 73 0.84 -6.61 -3.91
C ASN A 73 0.23 -5.37 -4.61
N GLY A 74 -0.51 -4.52 -3.89
CA GLY A 74 -1.16 -3.33 -4.43
C GLY A 74 -2.47 -3.61 -5.18
N THR A 75 -3.10 -4.77 -4.95
CA THR A 75 -4.45 -5.09 -5.45
C THR A 75 -5.43 -5.24 -4.30
N GLY A 76 -6.72 -5.16 -4.58
CA GLY A 76 -7.72 -5.23 -3.51
C GLY A 76 -9.14 -5.31 -4.02
N LEU A 77 -10.07 -5.11 -3.10
CA LEU A 77 -11.50 -4.98 -3.38
C LEU A 77 -12.02 -3.71 -2.72
N PHE A 78 -12.87 -2.98 -3.43
CA PHE A 78 -13.68 -1.90 -2.87
C PHE A 78 -15.14 -2.21 -3.12
N GLN A 79 -15.93 -2.29 -2.05
CA GLN A 79 -17.36 -2.46 -2.17
C GLN A 79 -18.07 -1.16 -1.72
N PRO A 80 -18.75 -0.45 -2.63
CA PRO A 80 -19.72 0.57 -2.25
C PRO A 80 -20.97 -0.05 -1.62
N HIS A 81 -21.77 0.76 -0.92
CA HIS A 81 -23.08 0.32 -0.43
C HIS A 81 -23.99 -0.15 -1.57
N MET A 82 -24.60 -1.33 -1.39
CA MET A 82 -25.57 -1.91 -2.34
C MET A 82 -24.99 -2.16 -3.75
N VAL A 83 -23.66 -2.20 -3.89
CA VAL A 83 -22.97 -2.48 -5.16
C VAL A 83 -22.12 -3.74 -4.97
N ASN A 84 -21.90 -4.47 -6.07
CA ASN A 84 -20.98 -5.59 -6.07
C ASN A 84 -19.55 -5.10 -5.77
N PRO A 85 -18.71 -5.93 -5.11
CA PRO A 85 -17.29 -5.60 -4.93
C PRO A 85 -16.61 -5.31 -6.28
N ILE A 86 -15.83 -4.25 -6.31
CA ILE A 86 -15.07 -3.78 -7.47
C ILE A 86 -13.58 -4.11 -7.21
N PRO A 87 -12.91 -4.84 -8.12
CA PRO A 87 -11.47 -5.04 -8.00
C PRO A 87 -10.75 -3.70 -8.12
N ILE A 88 -9.74 -3.47 -7.28
CA ILE A 88 -8.94 -2.25 -7.31
C ILE A 88 -7.45 -2.55 -7.46
N LYS A 89 -6.73 -1.63 -8.08
CA LYS A 89 -5.28 -1.48 -7.91
C LYS A 89 -5.03 -0.22 -7.11
N PHE A 90 -3.99 -0.19 -6.29
CA PHE A 90 -3.66 1.00 -5.54
C PHE A 90 -2.16 1.19 -5.36
N TRP A 91 -1.82 2.43 -5.04
CA TRP A 91 -0.49 2.91 -4.71
C TRP A 91 -0.60 3.87 -3.53
N PHE A 92 0.51 4.09 -2.83
CA PHE A 92 0.59 5.06 -1.76
C PHE A 92 1.17 6.36 -2.31
N ASP A 93 0.58 7.49 -1.92
CA ASP A 93 1.17 8.80 -2.17
C ASP A 93 2.55 8.89 -1.50
N CYS A 94 3.55 9.35 -2.26
CA CYS A 94 4.92 9.44 -1.80
C CYS A 94 5.65 10.65 -2.39
N ASP A 95 6.82 10.94 -1.86
CA ASP A 95 7.75 11.91 -2.46
C ASP A 95 8.52 11.32 -3.65
N GLU A 96 9.37 12.14 -4.28
CA GLU A 96 10.21 11.75 -5.43
C GLU A 96 11.28 10.70 -5.07
N LYS A 97 11.48 10.39 -3.79
CA LYS A 97 12.38 9.34 -3.30
C LYS A 97 11.63 8.04 -2.98
N GLY A 98 10.30 8.03 -3.13
CA GLY A 98 9.45 6.89 -2.80
C GLY A 98 9.16 6.77 -1.31
N ILE A 99 9.39 7.82 -0.52
CA ILE A 99 9.02 7.86 0.89
C ILE A 99 7.53 8.23 0.97
N VAL A 100 6.73 7.31 1.50
CA VAL A 100 5.27 7.49 1.65
C VAL A 100 5.00 8.74 2.50
N ARG A 101 4.10 9.61 2.01
CA ARG A 101 3.67 10.78 2.77
C ARG A 101 2.69 10.36 3.86
N LYS A 102 3.01 10.76 5.09
CA LYS A 102 2.17 10.59 6.27
C LYS A 102 1.66 11.95 6.72
N GLN A 103 0.39 12.00 7.11
CA GLN A 103 -0.13 13.06 7.95
C GLN A 103 -0.08 12.57 9.41
N GLU A 104 0.89 13.06 10.16
CA GLU A 104 1.08 12.69 11.57
C GLU A 104 -0.02 13.30 12.45
N GLY A 105 -0.48 12.50 13.42
CA GLY A 105 -1.40 12.89 14.47
C GLY A 105 -0.78 12.77 15.85
N ILE A 106 -1.61 12.90 16.89
CA ILE A 106 -1.18 12.67 18.28
C ILE A 106 -1.08 11.17 18.57
N ASN A 107 -0.33 10.79 19.62
CA ASN A 107 -0.24 9.41 20.12
C ASN A 107 0.18 8.35 19.06
N GLY A 108 0.98 8.75 18.07
CA GLY A 108 1.42 7.83 17.00
C GLY A 108 0.31 7.46 16.00
N ARG A 109 -0.82 8.17 16.03
CA ARG A 109 -1.83 8.11 14.97
C ARG A 109 -1.28 8.75 13.71
N TYR A 110 -1.64 8.23 12.55
CA TYR A 110 -1.26 8.84 11.28
C TYR A 110 -2.28 8.50 10.19
N ALA A 111 -2.32 9.32 9.15
CA ALA A 111 -3.07 9.01 7.94
C ALA A 111 -2.14 8.91 6.73
N VAL A 112 -2.49 8.03 5.79
CA VAL A 112 -1.86 7.90 4.48
C VAL A 112 -2.92 7.99 3.40
N THR A 113 -2.52 8.51 2.23
CA THR A 113 -3.38 8.60 1.06
C THR A 113 -3.00 7.51 0.07
N LEU A 114 -3.99 6.73 -0.35
CA LEU A 114 -3.87 5.81 -1.47
C LEU A 114 -4.44 6.47 -2.73
N LEU A 115 -3.75 6.31 -3.85
CA LEU A 115 -4.33 6.50 -5.17
C LEU A 115 -4.86 5.15 -5.63
N VAL A 116 -6.13 5.10 -6.02
CA VAL A 116 -6.84 3.86 -6.35
C VAL A 116 -7.29 3.91 -7.80
N GLN A 117 -7.12 2.83 -8.54
CA GLN A 117 -7.69 2.60 -9.86
C GLN A 117 -8.78 1.54 -9.76
N TYR A 118 -9.99 1.86 -10.21
CA TYR A 118 -11.09 0.91 -10.28
C TYR A 118 -10.91 -0.04 -11.46
N GLY A 119 -11.09 -1.33 -11.22
CA GLY A 119 -11.15 -2.37 -12.23
C GLY A 119 -12.55 -2.47 -12.83
N GLU A 120 -12.95 -3.66 -13.27
CA GLU A 120 -14.25 -3.89 -13.90
C GLU A 120 -15.41 -3.51 -12.97
N SER A 121 -16.28 -2.62 -13.44
CA SER A 121 -17.44 -2.13 -12.70
C SER A 121 -18.59 -1.83 -13.65
N SER A 122 -19.80 -2.21 -13.25
CA SER A 122 -21.05 -1.83 -13.94
C SER A 122 -21.65 -0.51 -13.41
N ASN A 123 -21.02 0.10 -12.41
CA ASN A 123 -21.51 1.33 -11.78
C ASN A 123 -20.80 2.55 -12.36
N GLY A 124 -21.57 3.48 -12.97
CA GLY A 124 -21.03 4.69 -13.60
C GLY A 124 -20.30 5.64 -12.64
N ASN A 125 -20.58 5.58 -11.34
CA ASN A 125 -19.86 6.36 -10.32
C ASN A 125 -18.42 5.86 -10.10
N TYR A 126 -18.15 4.61 -10.47
CA TYR A 126 -16.86 3.93 -10.28
C TYR A 126 -16.46 3.30 -11.62
N ALA A 127 -16.31 4.12 -12.65
CA ALA A 127 -16.06 3.63 -14.01
C ALA A 127 -14.74 2.84 -14.10
N THR A 128 -14.73 1.78 -14.91
CA THR A 128 -13.53 0.96 -15.15
C THR A 128 -12.35 1.82 -15.62
N GLY A 129 -11.20 1.63 -14.98
CA GLY A 129 -9.95 2.34 -15.27
C GLY A 129 -9.87 3.76 -14.70
N SER A 130 -10.95 4.28 -14.11
CA SER A 130 -10.93 5.59 -13.46
C SER A 130 -10.18 5.55 -12.13
N TYR A 131 -9.72 6.73 -11.70
CA TYR A 131 -8.89 6.89 -10.52
C TYR A 131 -9.60 7.73 -9.45
N ASP A 132 -9.28 7.44 -8.19
CA ASP A 132 -9.74 8.20 -7.03
C ASP A 132 -8.72 8.15 -5.89
N LEU A 133 -9.00 8.87 -4.80
CA LEU A 133 -8.21 8.83 -3.57
C LEU A 133 -8.95 8.07 -2.48
N MET A 134 -8.18 7.35 -1.66
CA MET A 134 -8.68 6.65 -0.49
C MET A 134 -7.76 6.94 0.70
N GLY A 135 -8.31 7.54 1.76
CA GLY A 135 -7.57 7.78 2.99
C GLY A 135 -7.64 6.59 3.93
N VAL A 136 -6.48 6.18 4.45
CA VAL A 136 -6.38 5.20 5.55
C VAL A 136 -5.89 5.95 6.78
N THR A 137 -6.68 5.95 7.85
CA THR A 137 -6.27 6.49 9.15
C THR A 137 -5.93 5.33 10.08
N VAL A 138 -4.73 5.35 10.64
CA VAL A 138 -4.25 4.37 11.62
C VAL A 138 -4.32 5.00 13.00
N VAL A 139 -5.09 4.38 13.87
CA VAL A 139 -5.32 4.77 15.27
C VAL A 139 -4.62 3.75 16.15
N SER A 140 -3.30 3.85 16.18
CA SER A 140 -2.40 2.85 16.77
C SER A 140 -2.62 2.66 18.27
N ASP A 141 -2.93 3.73 19.00
CA ASP A 141 -3.23 3.72 20.44
C ASP A 141 -4.57 3.04 20.77
N GLU A 142 -5.52 3.01 19.83
CA GLU A 142 -6.79 2.29 19.98
C GLU A 142 -6.83 0.97 19.18
N ASN A 143 -5.70 0.57 18.61
CA ASN A 143 -5.51 -0.71 17.94
C ASN A 143 -6.47 -0.95 16.75
N TYR A 144 -6.75 0.10 15.96
CA TYR A 144 -7.53 -0.03 14.72
C TYR A 144 -7.04 0.89 13.60
N ALA A 145 -7.44 0.58 12.37
CA ALA A 145 -7.38 1.48 11.23
C ALA A 145 -8.76 1.64 10.60
N VAL A 146 -9.00 2.77 9.95
CA VAL A 146 -10.30 3.12 9.36
C VAL A 146 -10.15 3.72 7.95
N ILE A 147 -11.07 3.37 7.07
CA ILE A 147 -11.21 3.90 5.71
C ILE A 147 -12.62 4.49 5.55
N TYR A 148 -12.71 5.66 4.94
CA TYR A 148 -13.96 6.43 4.72
C TYR A 148 -14.76 6.73 6.01
N GLY A 149 -14.13 6.63 7.19
CA GLY A 149 -14.79 6.86 8.48
C GLY A 149 -15.75 5.76 8.93
N GLU A 150 -15.94 4.70 8.14
CA GLU A 150 -17.00 3.70 8.37
C GLU A 150 -16.54 2.25 8.22
N ARG A 151 -15.37 2.00 7.59
CA ARG A 151 -14.81 0.64 7.42
C ARG A 151 -13.59 0.49 8.31
N PHE A 152 -13.62 -0.44 9.25
CA PHE A 152 -12.61 -0.59 10.29
C PHE A 152 -11.87 -1.92 10.20
N LYS A 153 -10.62 -1.92 10.65
CA LYS A 153 -9.75 -3.09 10.74
C LYS A 153 -8.99 -3.07 12.06
N LYS A 154 -8.97 -4.19 12.78
CA LYS A 154 -8.14 -4.35 13.99
C LYS A 154 -6.66 -4.35 13.62
N LEU A 155 -5.83 -3.72 14.45
CA LEU A 155 -4.37 -3.86 14.39
C LEU A 155 -3.95 -5.05 15.30
N HIS A 156 -2.95 -5.82 14.90
CA HIS A 156 -2.50 -7.00 15.64
C HIS A 156 -1.28 -6.67 16.50
#